data_AF-A0A068VNG9-F1
#
_entry.id   AF-A0A068VNG9-F1
#
_cell.length_a   1.000
_cell.length_b   1.000
_cell.length_c   1.000
_cell.angle_alpha   90.00
_cell.angle_beta   90.00
_cell.angle_gamma   90.00
#
_symmetry.space_group_name_H-M   'P 1'
#
loop_
_entity.id
_entity.type
_entity.pdbx_description
1 polymer ?
#
loop_
_entity_poly.entity_id
_entity_poly.type
_entity_poly.pdbx_seq_one_letter_code
_entity_poly.pdbx_strand_id
1 'polypeptide(L)'
;MSGGNAYRSKVTPLTPLFNAKGGKARSCRNDRSLGLQTKNFVNLIKHAEDGILDLNEAAKTLEMSKRRIYDITSVLGGIGLIEKELKSTIRWTGLGASRQPDLQAEVENLSMEERRLDDRIRLEMQERLRDLSAINQKWLFVTFEDIKVVPCFQVLFYCFVVWQFLFS
;
A
#
# COMPACT_ATOMS: atom_id res chain seq x y z
N MET A 1 -34.49 49.52 53.71
CA MET A 1 -33.22 49.92 54.35
C MET A 1 -32.81 48.83 55.32
N SER A 2 -31.57 48.38 55.17
CA SER A 2 -30.67 47.63 56.08
C SER A 2 -31.20 46.58 57.08
N GLY A 3 -30.56 45.41 57.02
CA GLY A 3 -30.42 44.53 58.19
C GLY A 3 -30.13 43.08 57.82
N GLY A 4 -28.86 42.75 57.54
CA GLY A 4 -28.44 41.39 57.18
C GLY A 4 -28.27 40.43 58.36
N ASN A 5 -28.08 39.14 58.06
CA ASN A 5 -27.02 38.35 58.69
C ASN A 5 -26.68 37.08 57.91
N ALA A 6 -25.42 37.06 57.47
CA ALA A 6 -24.44 35.99 57.63
C ALA A 6 -24.87 34.52 57.44
N TYR A 7 -24.50 33.95 56.29
CA TYR A 7 -23.92 32.60 56.28
C TYR A 7 -22.57 32.60 55.58
N ARG A 8 -21.63 31.99 56.30
CA ARG A 8 -20.19 32.09 56.27
C ARG A 8 -19.59 31.22 55.16
N SER A 9 -18.67 31.80 54.39
CA SER A 9 -17.80 31.14 53.42
C SER A 9 -17.00 29.98 54.04
N LYS A 10 -16.95 28.85 53.34
CA LYS A 10 -15.87 27.86 53.48
C LYS A 10 -15.38 27.47 52.08
N VAL A 11 -14.23 28.06 51.80
CA VAL A 11 -13.32 27.94 50.66
C VAL A 11 -13.00 26.48 50.31
N THR A 12 -12.99 26.20 49.02
CA THR A 12 -12.45 24.98 48.38
C THR A 12 -10.95 24.85 48.60
N PRO A 13 -10.41 23.65 48.87
CA PRO A 13 -9.04 23.34 48.51
C PRO A 13 -8.98 22.26 47.41
N LEU A 14 -7.99 22.47 46.55
CA LEU A 14 -7.62 21.77 45.34
C LEU A 14 -7.39 20.25 45.52
N THR A 15 -7.58 19.53 44.41
CA THR A 15 -7.04 18.20 44.09
C THR A 15 -5.65 17.92 44.66
N PRO A 16 -5.39 16.68 45.13
CA PRO A 16 -4.08 16.06 45.05
C PRO A 16 -3.99 15.15 43.82
N LEU A 17 -2.87 15.34 43.12
CA LEU A 17 -2.37 14.62 41.96
C LEU A 17 -2.12 13.13 42.27
N PHE A 18 -2.44 12.27 41.29
CA PHE A 18 -1.89 10.94 40.99
C PHE A 18 -0.99 10.25 42.03
N ASN A 19 -1.33 9.01 42.42
CA ASN A 19 -0.43 7.90 42.09
C ASN A 19 -1.13 6.53 41.97
N ALA A 20 -0.61 5.77 41.02
CA ALA A 20 -1.12 4.52 40.47
C ALA A 20 -1.01 3.31 41.41
N LYS A 21 -1.95 2.36 41.24
CA LYS A 21 -1.68 0.93 41.00
C LYS A 21 -3.01 0.17 40.81
N GLY A 22 -3.17 -0.47 39.66
CA GLY A 22 -4.29 -1.40 39.42
C GLY A 22 -4.79 -1.45 37.97
N GLY A 23 -3.88 -1.54 36.99
CA GLY A 23 -4.24 -1.78 35.60
C GLY A 23 -4.88 -3.15 35.41
N LYS A 24 -6.23 -3.22 35.43
CA LYS A 24 -6.99 -4.34 34.85
C LYS A 24 -8.42 -3.98 34.42
N ALA A 25 -8.74 -2.71 34.25
CA ALA A 25 -10.08 -2.25 33.83
C ALA A 25 -10.21 -1.90 32.34
N ARG A 26 -9.10 -1.92 31.57
CA ARG A 26 -9.12 -1.66 30.11
C ARG A 26 -9.29 -2.91 29.24
N SER A 27 -9.29 -4.12 29.84
CA SER A 27 -9.43 -5.37 29.09
C SER A 27 -10.88 -5.75 28.79
N CYS A 28 -11.79 -5.50 29.74
CA CYS A 28 -13.15 -6.05 29.74
C CYS A 28 -14.16 -5.32 28.83
N ARG A 29 -13.77 -4.22 28.18
CA ARG A 29 -14.67 -3.48 27.26
C ARG A 29 -14.50 -3.90 25.79
N ASN A 30 -13.39 -4.56 25.45
CA ASN A 30 -13.04 -4.89 24.07
C ASN A 30 -13.55 -6.26 23.61
N ASP A 31 -13.99 -7.11 24.54
CA ASP A 31 -14.38 -8.50 24.28
C ASP A 31 -15.65 -8.64 23.42
N ARG A 32 -16.47 -7.58 23.31
CA ARG A 32 -17.65 -7.52 22.43
C ARG A 32 -17.57 -6.43 21.36
N SER A 33 -16.38 -5.89 21.10
CA SER A 33 -16.21 -4.86 20.09
C SER A 33 -16.49 -5.39 18.68
N LEU A 34 -17.05 -4.53 17.82
CA LEU A 34 -17.27 -4.86 16.41
C LEU A 34 -15.96 -5.24 15.71
N GLY A 35 -14.85 -4.59 16.09
CA GLY A 35 -13.53 -4.91 15.56
C GLY A 35 -13.09 -6.34 15.89
N LEU A 36 -13.30 -6.80 17.13
CA LEU A 36 -12.99 -8.19 17.50
C LEU A 36 -13.93 -9.19 16.81
N GLN A 37 -15.23 -8.87 16.75
CA GLN A 37 -16.22 -9.69 16.03
C GLN A 37 -15.87 -9.83 14.54
N THR A 38 -15.46 -8.73 13.90
CA THR A 38 -15.04 -8.73 12.49
C THR A 38 -13.80 -9.58 12.29
N LYS A 39 -12.80 -9.49 13.17
CA LYS A 39 -11.60 -10.33 13.11
C LYS A 39 -11.93 -11.81 13.22
N ASN A 40 -12.77 -12.19 14.18
CA ASN A 40 -13.16 -13.58 14.36
C ASN A 40 -14.02 -14.09 13.18
N PHE A 41 -14.91 -13.25 12.65
CA PHE A 41 -15.70 -13.55 11.45
C PHE A 41 -14.83 -13.78 10.21
N VAL A 42 -13.85 -12.90 9.97
CA VAL A 42 -12.89 -13.04 8.87
C VAL A 42 -12.02 -14.28 9.06
N ASN A 43 -11.62 -14.60 10.29
CA ASN A 43 -10.89 -15.84 10.55
C ASN A 43 -11.75 -17.07 10.25
N LEU A 44 -13.02 -17.06 10.61
CA LEU A 44 -13.94 -18.18 10.36
C LEU A 44 -14.11 -18.45 8.86
N ILE A 45 -14.35 -17.41 8.05
CA ILE A 45 -14.54 -17.58 6.60
C ILE A 45 -13.24 -17.97 5.88
N LYS A 46 -12.08 -17.50 6.35
CA LYS A 46 -10.77 -17.87 5.77
C LYS A 46 -10.37 -19.33 6.02
N HIS A 47 -10.88 -19.95 7.07
CA HIS A 47 -10.62 -21.36 7.39
C HIS A 47 -11.75 -22.31 6.90
N ALA A 48 -12.81 -21.77 6.30
CA ALA A 48 -13.87 -22.58 5.72
C ALA A 48 -13.40 -23.24 4.42
N GLU A 49 -13.77 -24.51 4.22
CA GLU A 49 -13.16 -25.41 3.22
C GLU A 49 -13.36 -24.99 1.75
N ASP A 50 -14.32 -24.10 1.45
CA ASP A 50 -14.55 -23.55 0.11
C ASP A 50 -14.63 -22.02 0.09
N GLY A 51 -14.21 -21.37 1.18
CA GLY A 51 -14.46 -19.94 1.41
C GLY A 51 -15.96 -19.60 1.56
N ILE A 52 -16.83 -20.60 1.72
CA ILE A 52 -18.27 -20.44 1.91
C ILE A 52 -18.58 -20.46 3.41
N LEU A 53 -19.36 -19.49 3.89
CA LEU A 53 -19.76 -19.39 5.29
C LEU A 53 -21.27 -19.18 5.44
N ASP A 54 -21.92 -20.02 6.25
CA ASP A 54 -23.30 -19.83 6.69
C ASP A 54 -23.34 -18.81 7.84
N LEU A 55 -24.08 -17.73 7.63
CA LEU A 55 -24.28 -16.63 8.58
C LEU A 55 -24.98 -17.07 9.88
N ASN A 56 -25.84 -18.09 9.85
CA ASN A 56 -26.49 -18.62 11.04
C ASN A 56 -25.49 -19.41 11.91
N GLU A 57 -24.67 -20.26 11.29
CA GLU A 57 -23.61 -21.01 11.99
C GLU A 57 -22.55 -20.06 12.54
N ALA A 58 -22.15 -19.05 11.75
CA ALA A 58 -21.25 -18.00 12.22
C ALA A 58 -21.82 -17.22 13.41
N ALA A 59 -23.12 -16.89 13.38
CA ALA A 59 -23.78 -16.19 14.47
C ALA A 59 -23.80 -17.02 15.77
N LYS A 60 -23.98 -18.34 15.68
CA LYS A 60 -23.89 -19.24 16.85
C LYS A 60 -22.45 -19.33 17.36
N THR A 61 -21.50 -19.58 16.47
CA THR A 61 -20.07 -19.79 16.81
C THR A 61 -19.44 -18.56 17.46
N LEU A 62 -19.79 -17.37 16.96
CA LEU A 62 -19.25 -16.10 17.45
C LEU A 62 -20.14 -15.43 18.52
N GLU A 63 -21.25 -16.09 18.89
CA GLU A 63 -22.28 -15.55 19.79
C GLU A 63 -22.73 -14.13 19.39
N MET A 64 -22.84 -13.89 18.08
CA MET A 64 -23.15 -12.59 17.52
C MET A 64 -24.64 -12.45 17.24
N SER A 65 -25.19 -11.25 17.46
CA SER A 65 -26.55 -10.94 17.04
C SER A 65 -26.62 -10.78 15.52
N LYS A 66 -27.76 -11.17 14.91
CA LYS A 66 -28.00 -10.98 13.47
C LYS A 66 -27.76 -9.54 13.01
N ARG A 67 -28.04 -8.56 13.88
CA ARG A 67 -27.78 -7.14 13.60
C ARG A 67 -26.31 -6.85 13.29
N ARG A 68 -25.37 -7.46 14.02
CA ARG A 68 -23.91 -7.27 13.84
C ARG A 68 -23.37 -7.99 12.62
N ILE A 69 -23.95 -9.14 12.28
CA ILE A 69 -23.63 -9.85 11.03
C ILE A 69 -23.91 -8.96 9.82
N TYR A 70 -25.03 -8.23 9.81
CA TYR A 70 -25.33 -7.28 8.73
C TYR A 70 -24.38 -6.09 8.68
N ASP A 71 -23.96 -5.56 9.84
CA ASP A 71 -22.98 -4.47 9.87
C ASP A 71 -21.65 -4.91 9.21
N ILE A 72 -21.20 -6.13 9.48
CA ILE A 72 -19.95 -6.68 8.92
C ILE A 72 -20.13 -7.01 7.44
N THR A 73 -21.20 -7.72 7.08
CA THR A 73 -21.41 -8.17 5.70
C THR A 73 -21.66 -7.02 4.73
N SER A 74 -22.37 -5.96 5.13
CA SER A 74 -22.55 -4.78 4.27
C SER A 74 -21.23 -4.06 3.98
N VAL A 75 -20.34 -3.95 4.97
CA VAL A 75 -19.03 -3.32 4.78
C VAL A 75 -18.12 -4.22 3.93
N LEU A 76 -18.01 -5.51 4.27
CA LEU A 76 -17.18 -6.44 3.50
C LEU A 76 -17.69 -6.63 2.06
N GLY A 77 -19.01 -6.61 1.87
CA GLY A 77 -19.63 -6.65 0.54
C GLY A 77 -19.42 -5.34 -0.22
N GLY A 78 -19.50 -4.19 0.45
CA GLY A 78 -19.21 -2.88 -0.15
C GLY A 78 -17.75 -2.73 -0.60
N ILE A 79 -16.81 -3.42 0.04
CA ILE A 79 -15.39 -3.49 -0.37
C ILE A 79 -15.18 -4.56 -1.45
N GLY A 80 -16.13 -5.48 -1.65
CA GLY A 80 -15.99 -6.60 -2.59
C GLY A 80 -15.13 -7.76 -2.05
N LEU A 81 -14.99 -7.90 -0.73
CA LEU A 81 -14.28 -9.03 -0.11
C LEU A 81 -15.16 -10.27 0.06
N ILE A 82 -16.48 -10.09 0.01
CA ILE A 82 -17.46 -11.17 0.10
C ILE A 82 -18.55 -10.97 -0.94
N GLU A 83 -19.09 -12.08 -1.42
CA GLU A 83 -20.25 -12.13 -2.30
C GLU A 83 -21.40 -12.87 -1.63
N LYS A 84 -22.63 -12.47 -1.94
CA LYS A 84 -23.83 -13.14 -1.48
C LYS A 84 -24.16 -14.29 -2.43
N GLU A 85 -24.09 -15.51 -1.93
CA GLU A 85 -24.36 -16.71 -2.74
C GLU A 85 -25.80 -17.18 -2.60
N LEU A 86 -26.23 -17.49 -1.36
CA LEU A 86 -27.58 -17.96 -1.04
C LEU A 86 -28.17 -17.18 0.13
N LYS A 87 -29.44 -17.46 0.46
CA LYS A 87 -30.05 -16.91 1.68
C LYS A 87 -29.28 -17.44 2.88
N SER A 88 -28.68 -16.53 3.65
CA SER A 88 -27.83 -16.85 4.81
C SER A 88 -26.44 -17.43 4.49
N THR A 89 -25.99 -17.39 3.24
CA THR A 89 -24.66 -17.89 2.87
C THR A 89 -23.89 -16.84 2.10
N ILE A 90 -22.64 -16.64 2.49
CA ILE A 90 -21.70 -15.75 1.81
C ILE A 90 -20.47 -16.52 1.36
N ARG A 91 -19.85 -16.04 0.30
CA ARG A 91 -18.59 -16.55 -0.24
C ARG A 91 -17.50 -15.51 -0.04
N TRP A 92 -16.32 -15.94 0.35
CA TRP A 92 -15.13 -15.12 0.40
C TRP A 92 -14.61 -14.91 -1.02
N THR A 93 -14.54 -13.66 -1.45
CA THR A 93 -14.04 -13.25 -2.77
C THR A 93 -12.71 -12.51 -2.64
N GLY A 94 -12.22 -12.29 -1.41
CA GLY A 94 -10.93 -11.66 -1.15
C GLY A 94 -9.76 -12.41 -1.83
N LEU A 95 -8.64 -11.68 -1.96
CA LEU A 95 -7.37 -11.97 -2.67
C LEU A 95 -6.68 -13.35 -2.48
N GLY A 96 -7.36 -14.37 -1.93
CA GLY A 96 -6.85 -15.73 -1.80
C GLY A 96 -7.91 -16.83 -1.79
N ALA A 97 -9.18 -16.54 -2.09
CA ALA A 97 -10.20 -17.58 -2.28
C ALA A 97 -9.91 -18.43 -3.53
N SER A 98 -9.37 -17.79 -4.56
CA SER A 98 -8.77 -18.48 -5.70
C SER A 98 -7.27 -18.65 -5.43
N ARG A 99 -6.90 -19.61 -4.59
CA ARG A 99 -5.64 -20.32 -4.82
C ARG A 99 -5.88 -21.18 -6.06
N GLN A 100 -5.90 -20.57 -7.23
CA GLN A 100 -5.79 -21.30 -8.48
C GLN A 100 -4.29 -21.51 -8.71
N PRO A 101 -3.73 -22.67 -8.32
CA PRO A 101 -2.32 -22.98 -8.58
C PRO A 101 -2.01 -22.85 -10.08
N ASP A 102 -3.01 -23.06 -10.93
CA ASP A 102 -2.94 -22.91 -12.38
C ASP A 102 -2.66 -21.47 -12.82
N LEU A 103 -3.29 -20.48 -12.18
CA LEU A 103 -3.01 -19.07 -12.47
C LEU A 103 -1.62 -18.65 -11.99
N GLN A 104 -1.15 -19.22 -10.87
CA GLN A 104 0.19 -18.93 -10.37
C GLN A 104 1.27 -19.52 -11.28
N ALA A 105 1.05 -20.75 -11.78
CA ALA A 105 1.92 -21.39 -12.76
C ALA A 105 1.91 -20.62 -14.09
N GLU A 106 0.73 -20.14 -14.53
CA GLU A 106 0.63 -19.33 -15.74
C GLU A 106 1.33 -17.97 -15.59
N VAL A 107 1.22 -17.32 -14.43
CA VAL A 107 1.97 -16.08 -14.13
C VAL A 107 3.48 -16.32 -14.15
N GLU A 108 3.94 -17.45 -13.60
CA GLU A 108 5.36 -17.80 -13.62
C GLU A 108 5.85 -18.09 -15.04
N ASN A 109 5.05 -18.82 -15.84
CA ASN A 109 5.31 -19.08 -17.25
C ASN A 109 5.38 -17.80 -18.08
N LEU A 110 4.42 -16.90 -17.90
CA LEU A 110 4.40 -15.59 -18.57
C LEU A 110 5.61 -14.74 -18.19
N SER A 111 6.01 -14.75 -16.91
CA SER A 111 7.21 -14.04 -16.46
C SER A 111 8.50 -14.60 -17.06
N MET A 112 8.58 -15.93 -17.24
CA MET A 112 9.69 -16.57 -17.95
C MET A 112 9.73 -16.16 -19.42
N GLU A 113 8.58 -16.10 -20.09
CA GLU A 113 8.48 -15.70 -21.49
C GLU A 113 8.82 -14.21 -21.70
N GLU A 114 8.37 -13.34 -20.81
CA GLU A 114 8.74 -11.92 -20.80
C GLU A 114 10.26 -11.74 -20.72
N ARG A 115 10.91 -12.43 -19.77
CA ARG A 115 12.36 -12.41 -19.63
C ARG A 115 13.07 -12.92 -20.89
N ARG A 116 12.56 -13.99 -21.51
CA ARG A 116 13.11 -14.56 -22.75
C ARG A 116 13.03 -13.56 -23.90
N LEU A 117 11.93 -12.82 -23.98
CA LEU A 117 11.71 -11.75 -24.96
C LEU A 117 12.68 -10.59 -24.75
N ASP A 118 12.84 -10.12 -23.52
CA ASP A 118 13.77 -9.04 -23.17
C ASP A 118 15.22 -9.39 -23.52
N ASP A 119 15.64 -10.62 -23.20
CA ASP A 119 16.99 -11.09 -23.53
C ASP A 119 17.21 -11.11 -25.05
N ARG A 120 16.22 -11.54 -25.83
CA ARG A 120 16.29 -11.53 -27.30
C ARG A 120 16.39 -10.11 -27.85
N ILE A 121 15.52 -9.20 -27.38
CA ILE A 121 15.53 -7.79 -27.81
C ILE A 121 16.91 -7.16 -27.51
N ARG A 122 17.45 -7.40 -26.32
CA ARG A 122 18.76 -6.89 -25.92
C ARG A 122 19.87 -7.40 -26.83
N LEU A 123 19.89 -8.70 -27.13
CA LEU A 123 20.91 -9.30 -28.00
C LEU A 123 20.82 -8.75 -29.42
N GLU A 124 19.63 -8.69 -30.00
CA GLU A 124 19.41 -8.15 -31.33
C GLU A 124 19.82 -6.67 -31.43
N MET A 125 19.48 -5.86 -30.42
CA MET A 125 19.93 -4.46 -30.37
C MET A 125 21.45 -4.34 -30.31
N GLN A 126 22.12 -5.19 -29.52
CA GLN A 126 23.58 -5.18 -29.46
C GLN A 126 24.23 -5.58 -30.78
N GLU A 127 23.69 -6.58 -31.47
CA GLU A 127 24.17 -7.01 -32.78
C GLU A 127 24.01 -5.89 -33.82
N ARG A 128 22.82 -5.30 -33.89
CA ARG A 128 22.53 -4.14 -34.75
C ARG A 128 23.48 -2.97 -34.50
N LEU A 129 23.80 -2.68 -33.24
CA LEU A 129 24.75 -1.64 -32.89
C LEU A 129 26.18 -2.00 -33.31
N ARG A 130 26.59 -3.27 -33.17
CA ARG A 130 27.90 -3.73 -33.66
C ARG A 130 28.00 -3.59 -35.17
N ASP A 131 26.97 -3.95 -35.92
CA ASP A 131 26.96 -3.84 -37.38
C ASP A 131 27.07 -2.38 -37.82
N LEU A 132 26.26 -1.50 -37.22
CA LEU A 132 26.34 -0.06 -37.48
C LEU A 132 27.71 0.51 -37.13
N SER A 133 28.30 0.07 -36.01
CA SER A 133 29.65 0.48 -35.60
C SER A 133 30.71 -0.01 -36.56
N ALA A 134 30.63 -1.26 -37.03
CA ALA A 134 31.58 -1.85 -37.96
C ALA A 134 31.56 -1.13 -39.31
N ILE A 135 30.37 -0.84 -39.85
CA ILE A 135 30.20 -0.13 -41.13
C ILE A 135 30.66 1.32 -41.01
N ASN A 136 30.38 1.98 -39.88
CA ASN A 136 30.66 3.39 -39.68
C ASN A 136 31.94 3.67 -38.89
N GLN A 137 32.89 2.72 -38.78
CA GLN A 137 34.15 2.96 -38.06
C GLN A 137 34.90 4.20 -38.55
N LYS A 138 34.85 4.48 -39.86
CA LYS A 138 35.45 5.67 -40.47
C LYS A 138 34.76 6.99 -40.06
N TRP A 139 33.56 6.93 -39.50
CA TRP A 139 32.76 8.09 -39.10
C TRP A 139 32.51 8.14 -37.59
N LEU A 140 33.16 7.25 -36.81
CA LEU A 140 33.03 7.14 -35.35
C LEU A 140 34.01 8.06 -34.59
N PHE A 141 34.54 9.09 -35.24
CA PHE A 141 35.33 10.14 -34.59
C PHE A 141 34.67 11.49 -34.82
N VAL A 142 34.77 12.35 -33.81
CA VAL A 142 34.32 13.74 -33.89
C VAL A 142 35.55 14.59 -34.24
N THR A 143 35.48 15.37 -35.32
CA THR A 143 36.54 16.30 -35.66
C THR A 143 36.45 17.57 -34.83
N PHE A 144 37.56 18.31 -34.76
CA PHE A 144 37.57 19.61 -34.10
C PHE A 144 36.57 20.59 -34.73
N GLU A 145 36.38 20.52 -36.06
CA GLU A 145 35.41 21.35 -36.76
C GLU A 145 33.96 20.96 -36.40
N ASP A 146 33.67 19.67 -36.18
CA ASP A 146 32.34 19.23 -35.72
C ASP A 146 31.99 19.78 -34.32
N ILE A 147 32.98 19.87 -33.43
CA ILE A 147 32.79 20.41 -32.06
C ILE A 147 32.52 21.91 -32.11
N LYS A 148 33.20 22.66 -32.99
CA LYS A 148 33.04 24.11 -33.14
C LYS A 148 31.66 24.53 -33.63
N VAL A 149 31.00 23.69 -34.43
CA VAL A 149 29.68 24.00 -35.01
C VAL A 149 28.57 23.96 -33.95
N VAL A 150 28.81 23.31 -32.80
CA VAL A 150 27.83 23.24 -31.71
C VAL A 150 27.81 24.58 -30.93
N PRO A 151 26.66 25.31 -30.90
CA PRO A 151 26.60 26.66 -30.34
C PRO A 151 27.02 26.76 -28.87
N CYS A 152 26.83 25.71 -28.07
CA CYS A 152 27.19 25.70 -26.65
C CYS A 152 28.70 25.60 -26.38
N PHE A 153 29.50 25.08 -27.32
CA PHE A 153 30.97 25.03 -27.18
C PHE A 153 31.66 26.30 -27.69
N GLN A 154 30.97 27.12 -28.49
CA GLN A 154 31.52 28.40 -28.96
C GLN A 154 31.70 29.40 -27.80
N VAL A 155 30.77 29.45 -26.85
CA VAL A 155 30.82 30.39 -25.71
C VAL A 155 32.04 30.14 -24.81
N LEU A 156 32.40 28.86 -24.60
CA LEU A 156 33.58 28.48 -23.81
C LEU A 156 34.88 28.82 -24.52
N PHE A 157 34.93 28.69 -25.85
CA PHE A 157 36.09 29.11 -26.65
C PHE A 157 36.28 30.63 -26.61
N TYR A 158 35.20 31.41 -26.77
CA TYR A 158 35.27 32.86 -26.64
C TYR A 158 35.71 33.29 -25.24
N CYS A 159 35.18 32.68 -24.16
CA CYS A 159 35.65 32.97 -22.81
C CYS A 159 37.13 32.61 -22.61
N PHE A 160 37.60 31.47 -23.11
CA PHE A 160 39.00 31.05 -22.96
C PHE A 160 39.97 31.94 -23.74
N VAL A 161 39.62 32.32 -24.97
CA VAL A 161 40.43 33.22 -25.81
C VAL A 161 40.42 34.65 -25.25
N VAL A 162 39.27 35.15 -24.81
CA VAL A 162 39.15 36.48 -24.18
C VAL A 162 39.88 36.52 -22.83
N TRP A 163 39.85 35.43 -22.05
CA TRP A 163 40.59 35.33 -20.79
C TRP A 163 42.11 35.28 -21.00
N GLN A 164 42.60 34.54 -22.01
CA GLN A 164 44.01 34.54 -22.43
C GLN A 164 44.48 35.93 -22.89
N PHE A 165 43.62 36.70 -23.56
CA PHE A 165 43.96 38.04 -24.06
C PHE A 165 43.87 39.14 -22.98
N LEU A 166 43.05 38.95 -21.94
CA LEU A 166 42.87 39.91 -20.83
C LEU A 166 43.86 39.70 -19.68
N PHE A 167 44.53 38.54 -19.61
CA PHE A 167 45.40 38.17 -18.49
C PHE A 167 46.84 37.84 -18.92
N SER A 168 47.24 38.25 -20.13
CA SER A 168 48.62 38.20 -20.64
C SER A 168 49.15 39.59 -20.98
#